data_AF-A0A5R2N113-F1
#
_entry.id   AF-A0A5R2N113-F1
#
_cell.length_a   1.000
_cell.length_b   1.000
_cell.length_c   1.000
_cell.angle_alpha   90.00
_cell.angle_beta   90.00
_cell.angle_gamma   90.00
#
_symmetry.space_group_name_H-M   'P 1'
#
loop_
_entity.id
_entity.type
_entity.pdbx_description
1 polymer ?
#
loop_
_entity_poly.entity_id
_entity_poly.type
_entity_poly.pdbx_seq_one_letter_code
_entity_poly.pdbx_strand_id
1 'polypeptide(L)'
;GGKPLAGGLPLETPFGALVPPNITPDHETGIGNWSEIDFRNMMKTGVGHDGVRLYPAMPYPAYARMTEQDISDLWAYMTTVEPVANKVEANQLPFPLNIRLAMWGWNLLNFSEASFQADPSKSAEWNRGAYIVQGAGHC
;
A
#
# COMPACT_ATOMS: atom_id res chain seq x y z
N GLY A 1 -17.88 1.32 14.51
CA GLY A 1 -17.06 1.37 13.29
C GLY A 1 -16.39 2.72 13.21
N GLY A 2 -15.13 2.78 12.77
CA GLY A 2 -14.39 4.05 12.60
C GLY A 2 -14.85 4.82 11.36
N LYS A 3 -14.36 6.07 11.21
CA LYS A 3 -14.56 6.83 9.97
C LYS A 3 -13.85 6.14 8.80
N PRO A 4 -14.39 6.16 7.57
CA PRO A 4 -13.75 5.57 6.40
C PRO A 4 -12.31 6.05 6.24
N LEU A 5 -11.40 5.14 5.87
CA LEU A 5 -9.99 5.42 5.56
C LEU A 5 -9.14 5.98 6.73
N ALA A 6 -9.74 6.16 7.92
CA ALA A 6 -9.06 6.68 9.10
C ALA A 6 -8.25 5.63 9.88
N GLY A 7 -8.20 4.37 9.39
CA GLY A 7 -7.44 3.29 10.01
C GLY A 7 -7.98 2.80 11.36
N GLY A 8 -7.14 2.07 12.10
CA GLY A 8 -7.40 1.71 13.50
C GLY A 8 -8.15 0.39 13.75
N LEU A 9 -8.50 -0.37 12.70
CA LEU A 9 -9.10 -1.70 12.85
C LEU A 9 -8.02 -2.78 12.80
N PRO A 10 -7.69 -3.47 13.91
CA PRO A 10 -6.63 -4.47 13.91
C PRO A 10 -6.93 -5.65 12.99
N LEU A 11 -5.93 -6.04 12.22
CA LEU A 11 -5.86 -7.31 11.51
C LEU A 11 -5.03 -8.28 12.35
N GLU A 12 -5.69 -9.28 12.92
CA GLU A 12 -5.01 -10.35 13.64
C GLU A 12 -4.27 -11.26 12.67
N THR A 13 -2.97 -11.40 12.86
CA THR A 13 -2.14 -12.34 12.09
C THR A 13 -1.46 -13.33 13.02
N PRO A 14 -1.00 -14.50 12.53
CA PRO A 14 -0.19 -15.42 13.33
C PRO A 14 1.10 -14.80 13.90
N PHE A 15 1.48 -13.62 13.42
CA PHE A 15 2.70 -12.90 13.80
C PHE A 15 2.43 -11.74 14.77
N GLY A 16 1.17 -11.47 15.10
CA GLY A 16 0.72 -10.32 15.90
C GLY A 16 -0.28 -9.44 15.15
N ALA A 17 -0.83 -8.45 15.85
CA ALA A 17 -1.77 -7.51 15.26
C ALA A 17 -1.05 -6.51 14.34
N LEU A 18 -1.61 -6.30 13.16
CA LEU A 18 -1.25 -5.22 12.26
C LEU A 18 -2.41 -4.24 12.19
N VAL A 19 -2.15 -2.96 12.45
CA VAL A 19 -3.20 -1.95 12.46
C VAL A 19 -3.02 -1.03 11.25
N PRO A 20 -4.03 -0.88 10.38
CA PRO A 20 -3.92 0.00 9.22
C PRO A 20 -3.81 1.46 9.70
N PRO A 21 -2.87 2.24 9.16
CA PRO A 21 -2.74 3.66 9.50
C PRO A 21 -3.94 4.46 8.96
N ASN A 22 -4.03 5.71 9.40
CA ASN A 22 -4.91 6.69 8.78
C ASN A 22 -4.31 7.10 7.42
N ILE A 23 -5.08 6.97 6.35
CA ILE A 23 -4.68 7.34 4.99
C ILE A 23 -5.50 8.51 4.43
N THR A 24 -6.29 9.19 5.25
CA THR A 24 -6.96 10.45 4.86
C THR A 24 -5.94 11.57 4.66
N PRO A 25 -6.26 12.67 3.95
CA PRO A 25 -5.34 13.79 3.73
C PRO A 25 -5.14 14.68 4.98
N ASP A 26 -5.40 14.16 6.18
CA ASP A 26 -5.07 14.85 7.43
C ASP A 26 -3.55 15.06 7.55
N HIS A 27 -3.13 16.29 7.87
CA HIS A 27 -1.72 16.68 7.91
C HIS A 27 -0.96 16.15 9.13
N GLU A 28 -1.63 15.83 10.23
CA GLU A 28 -0.95 15.42 11.47
C GLU A 28 -0.88 13.91 11.63
N THR A 29 -1.94 13.22 11.21
CA THR A 29 -2.16 11.80 11.49
C THR A 29 -2.36 10.96 10.24
N GLY A 30 -2.59 11.60 9.08
CA GLY A 30 -2.80 10.95 7.80
C GLY A 30 -1.64 11.13 6.82
N ILE A 31 -1.95 11.14 5.52
CA ILE A 31 -0.98 11.30 4.42
C ILE A 31 -0.92 12.74 3.88
N GLY A 32 -1.49 13.73 4.58
CA GLY A 32 -1.60 15.12 4.08
C GLY A 32 -0.27 15.82 3.79
N ASN A 33 0.84 15.35 4.37
CA ASN A 33 2.19 15.87 4.11
C ASN A 33 2.99 15.02 3.10
N TRP A 34 2.41 13.96 2.55
CA TRP A 34 3.07 13.12 1.56
C TRP A 34 3.03 13.80 0.20
N SER A 35 4.07 13.58 -0.61
CA SER A 35 4.04 13.90 -2.03
C SER A 35 3.42 12.76 -2.84
N GLU A 36 2.99 13.05 -4.07
CA GLU A 36 2.59 12.01 -5.03
C GLU A 36 3.73 11.00 -5.26
N ILE A 37 4.98 11.45 -5.22
CA ILE A 37 6.17 10.60 -5.36
C ILE A 37 6.29 9.64 -4.18
N ASP A 38 6.03 10.09 -2.95
CA ASP A 38 6.03 9.21 -1.77
C ASP A 38 4.91 8.17 -1.88
N PHE A 39 3.71 8.59 -2.29
CA PHE A 39 2.59 7.69 -2.53
C PHE A 39 2.90 6.65 -3.60
N ARG A 40 3.47 7.08 -4.74
CA ARG A 40 3.93 6.19 -5.81
C ARG A 40 4.98 5.21 -5.31
N ASN A 41 6.00 5.67 -4.59
CA ASN A 41 7.06 4.80 -4.06
C ASN A 41 6.49 3.76 -3.09
N MET A 42 5.54 4.15 -2.26
CA MET A 42 4.83 3.23 -1.38
C MET A 42 4.09 2.14 -2.17
N MET A 43 3.32 2.54 -3.19
CA MET A 43 2.55 1.61 -4.03
C MET A 43 3.44 0.69 -4.87
N LYS A 44 4.53 1.22 -5.42
CA LYS A 44 5.41 0.49 -6.34
C LYS A 44 6.47 -0.33 -5.63
N THR A 45 6.95 0.09 -4.46
CA THR A 45 8.16 -0.49 -3.83
C THR A 45 7.97 -0.87 -2.36
N GLY A 46 6.81 -0.54 -1.76
CA GLY A 46 6.57 -0.76 -0.34
C GLY A 46 7.37 0.17 0.57
N VAL A 47 7.86 1.29 0.05
CA VAL A 47 8.62 2.30 0.82
C VAL A 47 7.72 3.51 1.04
N GLY A 48 7.27 3.71 2.27
CA GLY A 48 6.47 4.89 2.65
C GLY A 48 7.32 6.13 2.89
N HIS A 49 6.66 7.18 3.39
CA HIS A 49 7.32 8.42 3.81
C HIS A 49 8.48 8.16 4.78
N ASP A 50 9.51 9.01 4.70
CA ASP A 50 10.78 8.88 5.43
C ASP A 50 11.56 7.57 5.17
N GLY A 51 11.29 6.88 4.06
CA GLY A 51 12.04 5.67 3.66
C GLY A 51 11.62 4.41 4.45
N VAL A 52 10.49 4.48 5.13
CA VAL A 52 9.99 3.42 6.02
C VAL A 52 9.42 2.25 5.20
N ARG A 53 10.05 1.07 5.29
CA ARG A 53 9.62 -0.15 4.56
C ARG A 53 8.38 -0.79 5.18
N LEU A 54 7.35 -1.01 4.38
CA LEU A 54 6.09 -1.62 4.79
C LEU A 54 6.20 -3.15 4.90
N TYR A 55 5.37 -3.72 5.77
CA TYR A 55 5.10 -5.16 5.74
C TYR A 55 4.21 -5.48 4.53
N PRO A 56 4.37 -6.65 3.90
CA PRO A 56 3.60 -7.04 2.71
C PRO A 56 2.11 -7.31 2.97
N ALA A 57 1.65 -7.16 4.22
CA ALA A 57 0.23 -7.02 4.53
C ALA A 57 -0.39 -5.78 3.87
N MET A 58 0.40 -4.74 3.62
CA MET A 58 0.10 -3.79 2.55
C MET A 58 0.56 -4.43 1.23
N PRO A 59 -0.35 -4.74 0.29
CA PRO A 59 -0.05 -5.59 -0.86
C PRO A 59 0.69 -4.86 -2.00
N TYR A 60 1.73 -4.08 -1.68
CA TYR A 60 2.58 -3.42 -2.67
C TYR A 60 3.20 -4.37 -3.72
N PRO A 61 3.49 -5.66 -3.46
CA PRO A 61 3.97 -6.55 -4.53
C PRO A 61 2.95 -6.77 -5.65
N ALA A 62 1.66 -6.66 -5.34
CA ALA A 62 0.60 -6.66 -6.35
C ALA A 62 0.39 -5.28 -6.95
N TYR A 63 0.32 -4.24 -6.12
CA TYR A 63 0.11 -2.87 -6.58
C TYR A 63 1.26 -2.33 -7.44
N ALA A 64 2.46 -2.92 -7.34
CA ALA A 64 3.56 -2.66 -8.26
C ALA A 64 3.21 -2.91 -9.74
N ARG A 65 2.18 -3.73 -10.02
CA ARG A 65 1.67 -3.96 -11.38
C ARG A 65 0.76 -2.84 -11.89
N MET A 66 0.25 -1.97 -11.00
CA MET A 66 -0.60 -0.85 -11.39
C MET A 66 0.13 0.10 -12.33
N THR A 67 -0.63 0.69 -13.25
CA THR A 67 -0.09 1.70 -14.16
C THR A 67 0.24 2.98 -13.38
N GLU A 68 1.18 3.77 -13.89
CA GLU A 68 1.52 5.07 -13.31
C GLU A 68 0.29 6.00 -13.28
N GLN A 69 -0.55 5.94 -14.33
CA GLN A 69 -1.76 6.73 -14.41
C GLN A 69 -2.77 6.34 -13.32
N ASP A 70 -3.02 5.04 -13.10
CA ASP A 70 -3.97 4.60 -12.08
C ASP A 70 -3.51 4.97 -10.65
N ILE A 71 -2.19 4.97 -10.41
CA ILE A 71 -1.62 5.43 -9.14
C ILE A 71 -1.80 6.94 -8.97
N SER A 72 -1.57 7.73 -10.03
CA SER A 72 -1.78 9.17 -10.03
C SER A 72 -3.25 9.54 -9.82
N ASP A 73 -4.17 8.85 -10.49
CA ASP A 73 -5.62 9.03 -10.33
C ASP A 73 -6.07 8.67 -8.91
N LEU A 74 -5.51 7.60 -8.33
CA LEU A 74 -5.77 7.22 -6.95
C LEU A 74 -5.26 8.30 -5.98
N TRP A 75 -4.04 8.81 -6.18
CA TRP A 75 -3.50 9.92 -5.38
C TRP A 75 -4.42 11.14 -5.46
N ALA A 76 -4.82 11.55 -6.67
CA ALA A 76 -5.76 12.64 -6.88
C ALA A 76 -7.06 12.42 -6.10
N TYR A 77 -7.66 11.23 -6.16
CA TYR A 77 -8.83 10.89 -5.36
C TYR A 77 -8.56 10.98 -3.85
N MET A 78 -7.45 10.44 -3.36
CA MET A 78 -7.11 10.47 -1.93
C MET A 78 -7.02 11.90 -1.38
N THR A 79 -6.57 12.86 -2.19
CA THR A 79 -6.54 14.29 -1.78
C THR A 79 -7.92 14.93 -1.65
N THR A 80 -8.99 14.30 -2.17
CA THR A 80 -10.38 14.79 -2.07
C THR A 80 -11.15 14.22 -0.88
N VAL A 81 -10.61 13.21 -0.20
CA VAL A 81 -11.24 12.53 0.93
C VAL A 81 -11.38 13.49 2.13
N GLU A 82 -12.47 13.37 2.91
CA GLU A 82 -12.63 14.14 4.15
C GLU A 82 -11.46 13.85 5.11
N PRO A 83 -10.68 14.86 5.54
CA PRO A 83 -9.59 14.65 6.47
C PRO A 83 -10.14 14.25 7.84
N VAL A 84 -9.51 13.26 8.46
CA VAL A 84 -9.87 12.78 9.79
C VAL A 84 -8.62 12.78 10.67
N ALA A 85 -8.64 13.55 11.75
CA ALA A 85 -7.62 13.46 12.78
C ALA A 85 -7.79 12.15 13.57
N ASN A 86 -6.94 11.16 13.31
CA ASN A 86 -6.92 9.88 14.01
C ASN A 86 -5.50 9.30 14.04
N LYS A 87 -4.82 9.43 15.18
CA LYS A 87 -3.48 8.87 15.38
C LYS A 87 -3.57 7.37 15.62
N VAL A 88 -2.95 6.59 14.73
CA VAL A 88 -2.92 5.11 14.82
C VAL A 88 -1.49 4.61 14.90
N GLU A 89 -1.20 3.78 15.90
CA GLU A 89 0.07 3.05 15.98
C GLU A 89 0.00 1.80 15.11
N ALA A 90 0.49 1.92 13.87
CA ALA A 90 0.30 0.90 12.83
C ALA A 90 1.12 -0.39 13.03
N ASN A 91 2.28 -0.31 13.69
CA ASN A 91 3.14 -1.47 13.93
C ASN A 91 3.04 -1.93 15.39
N GLN A 92 2.32 -3.03 15.62
CA GLN A 92 2.18 -3.65 16.95
C GLN A 92 2.81 -5.06 16.99
N LEU A 93 3.69 -5.38 16.04
CA LEU A 93 4.36 -6.68 15.99
C LEU A 93 5.36 -6.82 17.16
N PRO A 94 5.49 -8.02 17.76
CA PRO A 94 6.48 -8.28 18.80
C PRO A 94 7.90 -8.39 18.21
N PHE A 95 8.90 -8.29 19.08
CA PHE A 95 10.29 -8.62 18.71
C PHE A 95 10.41 -10.08 18.25
N PRO A 96 11.20 -10.39 17.19
CA PRO A 96 12.03 -9.48 16.39
C PRO A 96 11.32 -8.89 15.16
N LEU A 97 10.03 -9.20 14.95
CA LEU A 97 9.29 -8.81 13.75
C LEU A 97 9.05 -7.30 13.67
N ASN A 98 9.11 -6.57 14.79
CA ASN A 98 9.12 -5.11 14.82
C ASN A 98 10.33 -4.46 14.10
N ILE A 99 11.41 -5.21 13.86
CA ILE A 99 12.62 -4.71 13.19
C ILE A 99 12.43 -4.73 11.67
N ARG A 100 12.21 -3.55 11.09
CA ARG A 100 11.98 -3.37 9.64
C ARG A 100 13.16 -3.75 8.72
N LEU A 101 14.36 -3.98 9.27
CA LEU A 101 15.52 -4.45 8.48
C LEU A 101 15.23 -5.79 7.81
N ALA A 102 14.45 -6.67 8.45
CA ALA A 102 14.06 -7.95 7.88
C ALA A 102 13.27 -7.79 6.56
N MET A 103 12.54 -6.69 6.39
CA MET A 103 11.81 -6.41 5.14
C MET A 103 12.74 -6.12 3.97
N TRP A 104 13.95 -5.63 4.20
CA TRP A 104 14.93 -5.49 3.11
C TRP A 104 15.30 -6.86 2.51
N GLY A 105 15.59 -7.84 3.38
CA GLY A 105 15.85 -9.22 2.96
C GLY A 105 14.63 -9.89 2.32
N TRP A 106 13.43 -9.63 2.86
CA TRP A 106 12.19 -10.14 2.28
C TRP A 106 11.98 -9.60 0.86
N ASN A 107 12.13 -8.29 0.63
CA ASN A 107 11.99 -7.67 -0.69
C ASN A 107 13.00 -8.24 -1.67
N LEU A 108 14.25 -8.45 -1.26
CA LEU A 108 15.29 -9.02 -2.12
C LEU A 108 14.91 -10.42 -2.66
N LEU A 109 14.16 -11.19 -1.88
CA LEU A 109 13.79 -12.57 -2.23
C LEU A 109 12.40 -12.68 -2.89
N ASN A 110 11.46 -11.79 -2.58
CA ASN A 110 10.04 -11.95 -2.91
C ASN A 110 9.44 -10.80 -3.74
N PHE A 111 10.21 -9.73 -3.98
CA PHE A 111 9.70 -8.56 -4.68
C PHE A 111 10.52 -8.26 -5.95
N SER A 112 9.82 -8.10 -7.06
CA SER A 112 10.33 -7.52 -8.29
C SER A 112 9.41 -6.39 -8.70
N GLU A 113 9.94 -5.20 -8.94
CA GLU A 113 9.17 -4.10 -9.49
C GLU A 113 8.86 -4.41 -10.97
N ALA A 114 7.66 -4.92 -11.22
CA ALA A 114 7.20 -5.24 -12.56
C ALA A 114 5.81 -4.65 -12.78
N SER A 115 5.74 -3.66 -13.67
CA SER A 115 4.46 -3.19 -14.20
C SER A 115 3.73 -4.32 -14.93
N PHE A 116 2.40 -4.28 -14.96
CA PHE A 116 1.62 -5.25 -15.71
C PHE A 116 2.02 -5.27 -17.18
N GLN A 117 2.18 -6.46 -17.75
CA GLN A 117 2.44 -6.68 -19.16
C GLN A 117 1.27 -7.45 -19.77
N ALA A 118 0.66 -6.88 -20.80
CA ALA A 118 -0.43 -7.54 -21.51
C ALA A 118 0.11 -8.73 -22.32
N ASP A 119 -0.59 -9.85 -22.28
CA ASP A 119 -0.31 -11.01 -23.12
C ASP A 119 -0.89 -10.75 -24.52
N PRO A 120 -0.05 -10.64 -25.57
CA PRO A 120 -0.50 -10.35 -26.93
C PRO A 120 -1.32 -11.51 -27.54
N SER A 121 -1.28 -12.70 -26.95
CA SER A 121 -2.09 -13.85 -27.37
C SER A 121 -3.53 -13.81 -26.81
N LYS A 122 -3.86 -12.85 -25.95
CA LYS A 122 -5.13 -12.75 -25.24
C LYS A 122 -5.92 -11.52 -25.68
N SER A 123 -7.24 -11.56 -25.48
CA SER A 123 -8.11 -10.42 -25.79
C SER A 123 -7.86 -9.25 -24.82
N ALA A 124 -8.34 -8.07 -25.20
CA ALA A 124 -8.25 -6.88 -24.34
C ALA A 124 -9.01 -7.07 -23.02
N GLU A 125 -10.17 -7.73 -23.07
CA GLU A 125 -11.01 -8.01 -21.90
C GLU A 125 -10.31 -8.97 -20.94
N TRP A 126 -9.65 -10.00 -21.48
CA TRP A 126 -8.87 -10.93 -20.67
C TRP A 126 -7.69 -10.23 -19.99
N ASN A 127 -6.94 -9.41 -20.74
CA ASN A 127 -5.81 -8.65 -20.19
C ASN A 127 -6.27 -7.64 -19.12
N ARG A 128 -7.44 -6.99 -19.32
CA ARG A 128 -8.04 -6.13 -18.31
C ARG A 128 -8.42 -6.91 -17.04
N GLY A 129 -9.00 -8.10 -17.18
CA GLY A 129 -9.30 -8.97 -16.04
C GLY A 129 -8.04 -9.39 -15.30
N ALA A 130 -6.98 -9.77 -16.03
CA ALA A 130 -5.69 -10.11 -15.45
C ALA A 130 -5.07 -8.93 -14.69
N TYR A 131 -5.13 -7.71 -15.24
CA TYR A 131 -4.67 -6.49 -14.59
C TYR A 131 -5.36 -6.26 -13.24
N ILE A 132 -6.69 -6.36 -13.21
CA ILE A 132 -7.47 -6.17 -11.99
C ILE A 132 -7.11 -7.24 -10.96
N VAL A 133 -7.14 -8.53 -11.33
CA VAL A 133 -6.94 -9.63 -10.38
C VAL A 133 -5.50 -9.70 -9.85
N GLN A 134 -4.50 -9.40 -10.69
CA GLN A 134 -3.08 -9.52 -10.32
C GLN A 134 -2.51 -8.24 -9.68
N GLY A 135 -3.22 -7.11 -9.84
CA GLY A 135 -2.81 -5.80 -9.35
C GLY A 135 -3.85 -5.16 -8.44
N ALA A 136 -4.67 -4.28 -8.99
CA ALA A 136 -5.53 -3.36 -8.23
C ALA A 136 -6.59 -4.03 -7.34
N GLY A 137 -7.04 -5.24 -7.70
CA GLY A 137 -8.02 -6.04 -6.95
C GLY A 137 -7.38 -7.08 -6.04
N HIS A 138 -6.07 -7.01 -5.80
CA HIS A 138 -5.44 -7.87 -4.80
C HIS A 138 -5.89 -7.47 -3.40
N CYS A 139 -6.31 -8.50 -2.64
CA CYS A 139 -7.02 -8.50 -1.35
C CYS A 139 -6.90 -7.26 -0.47
#